data_AF-A0A7M3W2V4-F1
#
_entry.id   AF-A0A7M3W2V4-F1
#
_cell.length_a   1.000
_cell.length_b   1.000
_cell.length_c   1.000
_cell.angle_alpha   90.00
_cell.angle_beta   90.00
_cell.angle_gamma   90.00
#
_symmetry.space_group_name_H-M   'P 1'
#
loop_
_entity.id
_entity.type
_entity.pdbx_description
1 polymer ?
#
loop_
_entity_poly.entity_id
_entity_poly.type
_entity_poly.pdbx_seq_one_letter_code
_entity_poly.pdbx_strand_id
1 'polypeptide(L)'
;MKLRTVASCLSIALALAMPFTVLSMTRALFDDGTARTTLGNRQDEVRRLAELDGDIRSIEPSQALTVLSRHSLSGTGELTNRLAVARGDLAIARAEYVASAARLKRAMVIGFLCVAATSWAAVSLATVWPRGRRSAAVTT
;
A
#
# COMPACT_ATOMS: atom_id res chain seq x y z
N MET A 1 25.02 18.04 -28.86
CA MET A 1 23.99 17.03 -29.16
C MET A 1 22.75 17.71 -29.71
N LYS A 2 22.11 17.20 -30.76
CA LYS A 2 20.89 17.79 -31.31
C LYS A 2 19.75 17.61 -30.30
N LEU A 3 18.93 18.64 -30.05
CA LEU A 3 17.75 18.61 -29.15
C LEU A 3 16.86 17.37 -29.38
N ARG A 4 16.79 16.92 -30.63
CA ARG A 4 16.04 15.75 -31.08
C ARG A 4 16.58 14.42 -30.51
N THR A 5 17.89 14.29 -30.35
CA THR A 5 18.54 13.10 -29.77
C THR A 5 18.26 13.00 -28.27
N VAL A 6 18.27 14.14 -27.57
CA VAL A 6 17.94 14.22 -26.14
C VAL A 6 16.47 13.83 -25.90
N ALA A 7 15.54 14.38 -26.71
CA ALA A 7 14.13 14.04 -26.62
C ALA A 7 13.85 12.56 -26.92
N SER A 8 14.51 11.98 -27.93
CA SER A 8 14.39 10.55 -28.25
C SER A 8 14.90 9.66 -27.11
N CYS A 9 16.06 9.96 -26.52
CA CYS A 9 16.56 9.23 -25.35
C CYS A 9 15.60 9.34 -24.16
N LEU A 10 15.05 10.53 -23.91
CA LEU A 10 14.11 10.75 -22.82
C LEU A 10 12.83 9.89 -23.01
N SER A 11 12.29 9.83 -24.23
CA SER A 11 11.10 9.02 -24.52
C SER A 11 11.33 7.52 -24.33
N ILE A 12 12.52 7.02 -24.71
CA ILE A 12 12.88 5.60 -24.52
C ILE A 12 13.03 5.29 -23.02
N ALA A 13 13.70 6.17 -22.27
CA ALA A 13 13.83 6.03 -20.82
C ALA A 13 12.48 6.05 -20.11
N LEU A 14 11.57 6.94 -20.50
CA LEU A 14 10.20 7.01 -19.98
C LEU A 14 9.37 5.76 -20.33
N ALA A 15 9.48 5.26 -21.56
CA ALA A 15 8.80 4.03 -21.98
C ALA A 15 9.29 2.80 -21.19
N LEU A 16 10.59 2.74 -20.88
CA LEU A 16 11.15 1.69 -20.02
C LEU A 16 10.75 1.86 -18.55
N ALA A 17 10.61 3.09 -18.04
CA ALA A 17 10.24 3.35 -16.65
C ALA A 17 8.77 3.04 -16.34
N MET A 18 7.86 3.25 -17.30
CA MET A 18 6.42 2.96 -17.20
C MET A 18 6.08 1.59 -16.58
N PRO A 19 6.54 0.44 -17.11
CA PRO A 19 6.23 -0.87 -16.53
C PRO A 19 6.73 -1.03 -15.09
N PHE A 20 7.89 -0.47 -14.75
CA PHE A 20 8.39 -0.50 -13.37
C PHE A 20 7.54 0.35 -12.42
N THR A 21 7.04 1.50 -12.88
CA THR A 21 6.14 2.34 -12.07
C THR A 21 4.79 1.67 -11.84
N VAL A 22 4.24 0.97 -12.84
CA VAL A 22 3.00 0.20 -12.68
C VAL A 22 3.20 -0.94 -11.70
N LEU A 23 4.28 -1.71 -11.83
CA LEU A 23 4.60 -2.81 -10.91
C LEU A 23 4.85 -2.32 -9.48
N SER A 24 5.45 -1.15 -9.29
CA SER A 24 5.67 -0.58 -7.95
C SER A 24 4.36 -0.10 -7.32
N MET A 25 3.47 0.52 -8.11
CA MET A 25 2.13 0.92 -7.66
C MET A 25 1.28 -0.29 -7.28
N THR A 26 1.24 -1.34 -8.11
CA THR A 26 0.44 -2.54 -7.82
C THR A 26 0.93 -3.25 -6.57
N ARG A 27 2.25 -3.38 -6.38
CA ARG A 27 2.82 -3.89 -5.12
C ARG A 27 2.43 -3.02 -3.93
N ALA A 28 2.56 -1.69 -4.05
CA ALA A 28 2.22 -0.79 -2.95
C ALA A 28 0.73 -0.84 -2.60
N LEU A 29 -0.17 -1.03 -3.57
CA LEU A 29 -1.60 -1.22 -3.34
C LEU A 29 -1.89 -2.54 -2.63
N PHE A 30 -1.20 -3.61 -3.03
CA PHE A 30 -1.32 -4.93 -2.38
C PHE A 30 -0.82 -4.89 -0.94
N ASP A 31 0.36 -4.29 -0.71
CA ASP A 31 0.95 -4.13 0.62
C ASP A 31 0.08 -3.26 1.53
N ASP A 32 -0.52 -2.19 1.01
CA ASP A 32 -1.46 -1.36 1.78
C ASP A 32 -2.76 -2.09 2.11
N GLY A 33 -3.32 -2.83 1.14
CA GLY A 33 -4.50 -3.64 1.34
C GLY A 33 -4.28 -4.72 2.42
N THR A 34 -3.19 -5.45 2.33
CA THR A 34 -2.81 -6.46 3.33
C THR A 34 -2.59 -5.83 4.71
N ALA A 35 -1.81 -4.75 4.81
CA ALA A 35 -1.59 -4.05 6.07
C ALA A 35 -2.90 -3.53 6.69
N ARG A 36 -3.83 -3.00 5.87
CA ARG A 36 -5.15 -2.57 6.31
C ARG A 36 -5.98 -3.72 6.85
N THR A 37 -5.99 -4.87 6.19
CA THR A 37 -6.70 -6.07 6.66
C THR A 37 -6.12 -6.58 7.98
N THR A 38 -4.79 -6.63 8.09
CA THR A 38 -4.10 -7.02 9.32
C THR A 38 -4.45 -6.07 10.47
N LEU A 39 -4.41 -4.75 10.24
CA LEU A 39 -4.80 -3.76 11.23
C LEU A 39 -6.24 -3.98 11.72
N GLY A 40 -7.18 -4.21 10.80
CA GLY A 40 -8.57 -4.50 11.14
C GLY A 40 -8.71 -5.75 12.01
N ASN A 41 -8.07 -6.86 11.61
CA ASN A 41 -8.11 -8.11 12.38
C ASN A 41 -7.55 -7.93 13.80
N ARG A 42 -6.45 -7.16 13.96
CA ARG A 42 -5.87 -6.89 15.29
C ARG A 42 -6.73 -5.95 16.12
N GLN A 43 -7.42 -4.99 15.50
CA GLN A 43 -8.40 -4.14 16.19
C GLN A 43 -9.57 -4.96 16.73
N ASP A 44 -10.10 -5.87 15.92
CA ASP A 44 -11.20 -6.76 16.31
C ASP A 44 -10.77 -7.72 17.43
N GLU A 45 -9.56 -8.26 17.35
CA GLU A 45 -8.98 -9.10 18.40
C GLU A 45 -8.87 -8.36 19.74
N VAL A 46 -8.28 -7.15 19.74
CA VAL A 46 -8.19 -6.32 20.95
C VAL A 46 -9.56 -5.97 21.49
N ARG A 47 -10.52 -5.66 20.61
CA ARG A 47 -11.90 -5.35 21.01
C ARG A 47 -12.57 -6.55 21.68
N ARG A 48 -12.50 -7.73 21.08
CA ARG A 48 -13.08 -8.96 21.65
C ARG A 48 -12.47 -9.32 23.00
N LEU A 49 -11.15 -9.20 23.15
CA LEU A 49 -10.48 -9.47 24.42
C LEU A 49 -10.82 -8.42 25.49
N ALA A 50 -11.00 -7.15 25.09
CA ALA A 50 -11.40 -6.08 26.00
C ALA A 50 -12.86 -6.22 26.45
N GLU A 51 -13.76 -6.61 25.54
CA GLU A 51 -15.14 -6.96 25.85
C GLU A 51 -15.18 -8.13 26.84
N LEU A 52 -14.41 -9.20 26.59
CA LEU A 52 -14.30 -10.35 27.51
C LEU A 52 -13.73 -9.96 28.88
N ASP A 53 -12.72 -9.08 28.95
CA ASP A 53 -12.18 -8.57 30.22
C ASP A 53 -13.21 -7.73 30.99
N GLY A 54 -14.02 -6.93 30.28
CA GLY A 54 -15.13 -6.18 30.85
C GLY A 54 -16.22 -7.10 31.42
N ASP A 55 -16.64 -8.09 30.64
CA ASP A 55 -17.65 -9.07 31.04
C ASP A 55 -17.20 -9.80 32.29
N ILE A 56 -15.98 -10.34 32.33
CA ILE A 56 -15.45 -11.10 33.46
C ILE A 56 -15.42 -10.29 34.75
N ARG A 57 -15.12 -8.99 34.69
CA ARG A 57 -15.12 -8.12 35.87
C ARG A 57 -16.52 -7.84 36.43
N SER A 58 -17.56 -8.07 35.62
CA SER A 58 -18.95 -7.84 36.01
C SER A 58 -19.65 -9.06 36.61
N ILE A 59 -19.04 -10.25 36.53
CA ILE A 59 -19.63 -11.53 36.99
C ILE A 59 -18.94 -12.04 38.24
N GLU A 60 -19.61 -12.96 38.93
CA GLU A 60 -19.05 -13.67 40.07
C GLU A 60 -17.80 -14.48 39.68
N PRO A 61 -16.73 -14.52 40.49
CA PRO A 61 -15.47 -15.21 40.15
C PRO A 61 -15.64 -16.70 39.79
N SER A 62 -16.62 -17.37 40.41
CA SER A 62 -16.96 -18.77 40.12
C SER A 62 -17.50 -18.97 38.70
N GLN A 63 -18.25 -17.99 38.18
CA GLN A 63 -18.80 -18.00 36.83
C GLN A 63 -17.78 -17.53 35.79
N ALA A 64 -16.91 -16.56 36.15
CA ALA A 64 -15.84 -16.06 35.30
C ALA A 64 -14.90 -17.17 34.79
N LEU A 65 -14.54 -18.12 35.65
CA LEU A 65 -13.65 -19.24 35.31
C LEU A 65 -14.29 -20.17 34.25
N THR A 66 -15.62 -20.34 34.32
CA THR A 66 -16.40 -21.11 33.34
C THR A 66 -16.48 -20.41 31.98
N VAL A 67 -16.56 -19.08 31.98
CA VAL A 67 -16.57 -18.28 30.73
C VAL A 67 -15.18 -18.26 30.09
N LEU A 68 -14.12 -18.14 30.90
CA LEU A 68 -12.73 -18.17 30.45
C LEU A 68 -12.35 -19.51 29.82
N SER A 69 -12.77 -20.63 30.40
CA SER A 69 -12.45 -21.96 29.88
C SER A 69 -13.06 -22.21 28.50
N ARG A 70 -14.26 -21.65 28.21
CA ARG A 70 -14.87 -21.67 26.85
C ARG A 70 -14.04 -20.91 25.82
N HIS A 71 -13.20 -19.98 26.25
CA HIS A 71 -12.30 -19.20 25.41
C HIS A 71 -10.86 -19.75 25.44
N SER A 72 -10.66 -20.98 25.93
CA SER A 72 -9.35 -21.63 26.07
C SER A 72 -8.37 -20.78 26.90
N LEU A 73 -8.86 -20.15 27.96
CA LEU A 73 -8.09 -19.37 28.91
C LEU A 73 -8.09 -20.06 30.27
N SER A 74 -6.91 -20.21 30.86
CA SER A 74 -6.71 -20.83 32.17
C SER A 74 -7.08 -19.91 33.35
N GLY A 75 -7.17 -18.59 33.11
CA GLY A 75 -7.53 -17.63 34.14
C GLY A 75 -7.49 -16.18 33.67
N THR A 76 -7.83 -15.26 34.58
CA THR A 76 -7.83 -13.81 34.34
C THR A 76 -6.44 -13.26 34.07
N GLY A 77 -5.40 -13.84 34.69
CA GLY A 77 -4.00 -13.48 34.42
C GLY A 77 -3.56 -13.82 32.99
N GLU A 78 -4.09 -14.90 32.41
CA GLU A 78 -3.82 -15.23 31.01
C GLU A 78 -4.56 -14.28 30.06
N LEU A 79 -5.80 -13.92 30.39
CA LEU A 79 -6.57 -12.93 29.63
C LEU A 79 -5.86 -11.57 29.59
N THR A 80 -5.40 -11.07 30.74
CA THR A 80 -4.70 -9.78 30.80
C THR A 80 -3.39 -9.83 30.02
N ASN A 81 -2.65 -10.93 30.08
CA ASN A 81 -1.44 -11.13 29.27
C ASN A 81 -1.76 -11.15 27.77
N ARG A 82 -2.77 -11.92 27.34
CA ARG A 82 -3.20 -11.94 25.93
C ARG A 82 -3.68 -10.57 25.44
N LEU A 83 -4.39 -9.83 26.28
CA LEU A 83 -4.82 -8.46 25.96
C LEU A 83 -3.62 -7.50 25.81
N ALA A 84 -2.61 -7.64 26.66
CA ALA A 84 -1.37 -6.85 26.56
C ALA A 84 -0.61 -7.15 25.26
N VAL A 85 -0.48 -8.44 24.91
CA VAL A 85 0.13 -8.89 23.66
C VAL A 85 -0.66 -8.36 22.45
N ALA A 86 -1.98 -8.54 22.44
CA ALA A 86 -2.84 -8.08 21.34
C ALA A 86 -2.76 -6.55 21.14
N ARG A 87 -2.64 -5.77 22.22
CA ARG A 87 -2.40 -4.32 22.13
C ARG A 87 -1.03 -3.99 21.54
N GLY A 88 -0.01 -4.76 21.87
CA GLY A 88 1.32 -4.67 21.27
C GLY A 88 1.28 -4.96 19.77
N ASP A 89 0.66 -6.07 19.38
CA ASP A 89 0.45 -6.46 17.98
C ASP A 89 -0.32 -5.40 17.21
N LEU A 90 -1.35 -4.82 17.81
CA LEU A 90 -2.12 -3.72 17.21
C LEU A 90 -1.25 -2.47 16.99
N ALA A 91 -0.37 -2.13 17.94
CA ALA A 91 0.54 -1.00 17.78
C ALA A 91 1.53 -1.23 16.63
N ILE A 92 2.05 -2.45 16.49
CA ILE A 92 2.92 -2.86 15.38
C ILE A 92 2.16 -2.79 14.06
N ALA A 93 0.97 -3.39 13.97
CA ALA A 93 0.13 -3.37 12.78
C ALA A 93 -0.23 -1.94 12.35
N ARG A 94 -0.44 -1.03 13.31
CA ARG A 94 -0.69 0.39 13.03
C ARG A 94 0.53 1.08 12.45
N ALA A 95 1.72 0.81 12.98
CA ALA A 95 2.97 1.35 12.44
C ALA A 95 3.23 0.85 11.02
N GLU A 96 2.99 -0.44 10.77
CA GLU A 96 3.10 -1.05 9.44
C GLU A 96 2.12 -0.43 8.43
N TYR A 97 0.86 -0.23 8.84
CA TYR A 97 -0.14 0.42 8.01
C TYR A 97 0.23 1.88 7.67
N VAL A 98 0.75 2.64 8.63
CA VAL A 98 1.21 4.02 8.34
C VAL A 98 2.37 4.00 7.36
N ALA A 99 3.30 3.06 7.50
CA ALA A 99 4.42 2.90 6.58
C ALA A 99 3.96 2.46 5.18
N SER A 100 3.00 1.53 5.06
CA SER A 100 2.43 1.09 3.78
C SER A 100 1.70 2.24 3.08
N ALA A 101 0.88 2.99 3.81
CA ALA A 101 0.13 4.11 3.26
C ALA A 101 1.07 5.21 2.73
N ALA A 102 2.19 5.46 3.44
CA ALA A 102 3.22 6.39 2.98
C ALA A 102 3.92 5.88 1.71
N ARG A 103 4.22 4.58 1.61
CA ARG A 103 4.79 3.96 0.39
C ARG A 103 3.82 4.03 -0.79
N LEU A 104 2.55 3.72 -0.57
CA LEU A 104 1.49 3.84 -1.58
C LEU A 104 1.38 5.28 -2.10
N LYS A 105 1.33 6.28 -1.20
CA LYS A 105 1.29 7.69 -1.59
C LYS A 105 2.48 8.06 -2.48
N ARG A 106 3.70 7.64 -2.13
CA ARG A 106 4.90 7.88 -2.94
C ARG A 106 4.80 7.21 -4.32
N ALA A 107 4.38 5.95 -4.36
CA ALA A 107 4.22 5.22 -5.62
C ALA A 107 3.18 5.89 -6.54
N MET A 108 2.04 6.33 -5.98
CA MET A 108 1.00 7.04 -6.72
C MET A 108 1.51 8.38 -7.30
N VAL A 109 2.26 9.16 -6.51
CA VAL A 109 2.86 10.42 -6.99
C VAL A 109 3.85 10.16 -8.13
N ILE A 110 4.73 9.16 -7.98
CA ILE A 110 5.71 8.82 -9.02
C ILE A 110 5.00 8.36 -10.30
N GLY A 111 4.00 7.48 -10.18
CA GLY A 111 3.20 7.02 -11.31
C GLY A 111 2.50 8.16 -12.04
N PHE A 112 1.87 9.06 -11.29
CA PHE A 112 1.22 10.26 -11.86
C PHE A 112 2.22 11.14 -12.63
N LEU A 113 3.39 11.42 -12.06
CA LEU A 113 4.43 12.20 -12.72
C LEU A 113 4.95 11.50 -13.98
N CYS A 114 5.05 10.18 -13.98
CA CYS A 114 5.46 9.40 -15.15
C CYS A 114 4.43 9.48 -16.29
N VAL A 115 3.14 9.39 -15.97
CA VAL A 115 2.03 9.57 -16.93
C VAL A 115 2.01 11.00 -17.47
N ALA A 116 2.19 12.01 -16.62
CA ALA A 116 2.23 13.41 -17.05
C ALA A 116 3.42 13.67 -18.00
N ALA A 117 4.61 13.16 -17.67
CA ALA A 117 5.82 13.32 -18.49
C ALA A 117 5.70 12.62 -19.85
N THR A 118 5.18 11.40 -19.88
CA THR A 118 4.94 10.66 -21.14
C THR A 118 3.88 11.34 -22.00
N SER A 119 2.79 11.81 -21.40
CA SER A 119 1.73 12.55 -22.11
C SER A 119 2.27 13.85 -22.71
N TRP A 120 3.04 14.62 -21.95
CA TRP A 120 3.71 15.83 -22.44
C TRP A 120 4.67 15.55 -23.59
N ALA A 121 5.48 14.49 -23.48
CA ALA A 121 6.41 14.09 -24.53
C ALA A 121 5.67 13.69 -25.82
N ALA A 122 4.57 12.94 -25.70
CA ALA A 122 3.74 12.55 -26.83
C ALA A 122 3.10 13.77 -27.52
N VAL A 123 2.54 14.72 -26.75
CA VAL A 123 1.98 15.96 -27.29
C VAL A 123 3.05 16.78 -27.98
N SER A 124 4.22 16.97 -27.34
CA SER A 124 5.32 17.75 -27.90
C SER A 124 5.85 17.16 -29.22
N LEU A 125 5.93 15.83 -29.32
CA LEU A 125 6.27 15.14 -30.56
C LEU A 125 5.21 15.33 -31.65
N ALA A 126 3.93 15.38 -31.27
CA ALA A 126 2.82 15.55 -32.21
C ALA A 126 2.65 16.99 -32.72
N THR A 127 2.92 18.01 -31.88
CA THR A 127 2.63 19.42 -32.19
C THR A 127 3.85 20.23 -32.63
N VAL A 128 5.04 19.96 -32.06
CA VAL A 128 6.22 20.84 -32.23
C VAL A 128 7.19 20.31 -33.29
N TRP A 129 7.24 19.00 -33.54
CA TRP A 129 8.18 18.44 -34.52
C TRP A 129 7.54 18.26 -35.90
N PRO A 130 7.99 18.98 -36.94
CA PRO A 130 7.53 18.73 -38.30
C PRO A 130 7.91 17.30 -38.69
N ARG A 131 6.91 16.53 -39.15
CA ARG A 131 7.15 15.25 -39.81
C ARG A 131 8.11 15.52 -40.97
N GLY A 132 9.28 14.87 -40.95
CA GLY A 132 10.20 14.96 -42.08
C GLY A 132 9.42 14.56 -43.33
N ARG A 133 9.36 15.46 -44.33
CA ARG A 133 8.84 15.11 -45.65
C ARG A 133 9.50 13.80 -46.06
N ARG A 134 8.72 12.80 -46.45
CA ARG A 134 9.23 11.67 -47.24
C ARG A 134 9.89 12.32 -48.46
N SER A 135 11.21 12.45 -48.43
CA SER A 135 11.96 12.86 -49.61
C SER A 135 11.63 11.86 -50.70
N ALA A 136 11.11 12.38 -51.80
CA ALA A 136 10.70 11.62 -52.96
C ALA A 136 11.81 10.66 -53.38
N ALA A 137 11.56 9.36 -53.22
CA ALA A 137 12.28 8.33 -53.95
C ALA A 137 11.62 8.18 -55.33
N VAL A 138 11.60 9.27 -56.12
CA VAL A 138 11.31 9.23 -57.56
C VAL A 138 12.07 10.40 -58.18
N THR A 139 13.32 10.17 -58.52
CA THR A 139 14.00 10.88 -59.61
C THR A 139 14.53 9.79 -60.52
N THR A 140 13.71 9.49 -61.52
CA THR A 140 14.13 9.09 -62.87
C THR A 140 15.12 10.08 -63.43
#